data_AF-A0A929NMF0-F1
#
_entry.id   AF-A0A929NMF0-F1
#
_cell.length_a   1.000
_cell.length_b   1.000
_cell.length_c   1.000
_cell.angle_alpha   90.00
_cell.angle_beta   90.00
_cell.angle_gamma   90.00
#
_symmetry.space_group_name_H-M   'P 1'
#
loop_
_entity.id
_entity.type
_entity.pdbx_description
1 polymer ?
#
loop_
_entity_poly.entity_id
_entity_poly.type
_entity_poly.pdbx_seq_one_letter_code
_entity_poly.pdbx_strand_id
1 'polypeptide(L)'
;MKKIYERYIKKPVEEDLKSTMVFIGGPRQTGKTTFALNFLPDTDKREIDFVVLKEGSPLFAVECKAGDKNIDPSIYYFMERTPIPKFYQVHGGNLDYEKNNVRVIPVHRFCQELGLP
;
A
#
# COMPACT_ATOMS: atom_id res chain seq x y z
N MET A 1 17.65 -6.72 -30.77
CA MET A 1 16.62 -6.98 -29.72
C MET A 1 17.26 -6.84 -28.35
N LYS A 2 16.66 -6.09 -27.43
CA LYS A 2 17.12 -6.02 -26.03
C LYS A 2 16.73 -7.32 -25.33
N LYS A 3 17.72 -8.07 -24.84
CA LYS A 3 17.48 -9.28 -24.03
C LYS A 3 16.99 -8.83 -22.66
N ILE A 4 15.71 -9.05 -22.36
CA ILE A 4 15.14 -8.80 -21.03
C ILE A 4 15.53 -9.99 -20.16
N TYR A 5 16.35 -9.75 -19.14
CA TYR A 5 16.71 -10.76 -18.16
C TYR A 5 15.67 -10.78 -17.05
N GLU A 6 15.22 -11.98 -16.69
CA GLU A 6 14.34 -12.17 -15.54
C GLU A 6 15.11 -11.81 -14.25
N ARG A 7 14.46 -11.07 -13.34
CA ARG A 7 15.11 -10.67 -12.09
C ARG A 7 15.34 -11.89 -11.22
N TYR A 8 16.55 -12.03 -10.66
CA TYR A 8 16.92 -13.14 -9.79
C TYR A 8 15.99 -13.30 -8.57
N ILE A 9 15.40 -12.19 -8.08
CA ILE A 9 14.46 -12.18 -6.96
C ILE A 9 13.05 -12.66 -7.32
N LYS A 10 12.71 -12.90 -8.59
CA LYS A 10 11.32 -13.17 -8.98
C LYS A 10 10.78 -14.46 -8.34
N LYS A 11 11.52 -15.57 -8.46
CA LYS A 11 11.09 -16.88 -7.93
C LYS A 11 10.96 -16.89 -6.40
N PRO A 12 11.94 -16.39 -5.62
CA PRO A 12 11.77 -16.29 -4.16
C PRO A 12 10.52 -15.50 -3.76
N VAL A 13 10.30 -14.34 -4.41
CA VAL A 13 9.14 -13.49 -4.12
C VAL A 13 7.83 -14.20 -4.48
N GLU A 14 7.78 -14.94 -5.59
CA GLU A 14 6.60 -15.72 -6.00
C GLU A 14 6.25 -16.82 -4.99
N GLU A 15 7.24 -17.50 -4.42
CA GLU A 15 7.01 -18.51 -3.37
C GLU A 15 6.57 -17.87 -2.05
N ASP A 16 7.24 -16.80 -1.62
CA ASP A 16 6.91 -16.10 -0.38
C ASP A 16 5.49 -15.52 -0.41
N LEU A 17 5.07 -14.95 -1.54
CA LEU A 17 3.73 -14.37 -1.75
C LEU A 17 2.59 -15.39 -1.59
N LYS A 18 2.87 -16.70 -1.65
CA LYS A 18 1.82 -17.73 -1.42
C LYS A 18 1.32 -17.77 0.02
N SER A 19 2.11 -17.28 0.97
CA SER A 19 1.81 -17.38 2.40
C SER A 19 2.14 -16.14 3.22
N THR A 20 2.90 -15.20 2.66
CA THR A 20 3.42 -14.04 3.38
C THR A 20 3.43 -12.77 2.54
N MET A 21 3.47 -11.62 3.21
CA MET A 21 3.69 -10.34 2.56
C MET A 21 5.18 -10.11 2.31
N VAL A 22 5.53 -9.66 1.11
CA VAL A 22 6.92 -9.36 0.72
C VAL A 22 7.12 -7.85 0.62
N PHE A 23 8.05 -7.32 1.42
CA PHE A 23 8.49 -5.92 1.32
C PHE A 23 9.62 -5.78 0.30
N ILE A 24 9.38 -5.04 -0.80
CA ILE A 24 10.38 -4.79 -1.85
C ILE A 24 11.10 -3.47 -1.56
N GLY A 25 12.24 -3.52 -0.88
CA GLY A 25 13.10 -2.36 -0.58
C GLY A 25 14.26 -2.15 -1.56
N GLY A 26 15.01 -1.03 -1.41
CA GLY A 26 16.31 -0.85 -2.07
C GLY A 26 16.71 0.61 -2.29
N PRO A 27 18.02 0.91 -2.44
CA PRO A 27 18.57 2.27 -2.40
C PRO A 27 18.15 3.17 -3.57
N ARG A 28 17.65 2.61 -4.67
CA ARG A 28 17.13 3.39 -5.82
C ARG A 28 15.61 3.34 -5.86
N GLN A 29 14.97 4.47 -6.14
CA GLN A 29 13.51 4.56 -6.35
C GLN A 29 13.03 4.04 -7.72
N THR A 30 13.86 3.36 -8.49
CA THR A 30 13.46 2.87 -9.82
C THR A 30 13.15 1.37 -9.79
N GLY A 31 12.02 1.00 -10.39
CA GLY A 31 11.70 -0.38 -10.77
C GLY A 31 11.15 -1.30 -9.68
N LYS A 32 10.66 -0.77 -8.55
CA LYS A 32 9.94 -1.56 -7.52
C LYS A 32 8.49 -1.83 -7.96
N THR A 33 7.74 -0.77 -8.26
CA THR A 33 6.41 -0.83 -8.89
C THR A 33 6.40 -1.75 -10.11
N THR A 34 7.32 -1.55 -11.06
CA THR A 34 7.42 -2.42 -12.26
C THR A 34 7.66 -3.88 -11.92
N PHE A 35 8.35 -4.17 -10.81
CA PHE A 35 8.57 -5.55 -10.37
C PHE A 35 7.31 -6.13 -9.70
N ALA A 36 6.67 -5.37 -8.80
CA ALA A 36 5.42 -5.75 -8.13
C ALA A 36 4.28 -6.04 -9.12
N LEU A 37 4.17 -5.24 -10.20
CA LEU A 37 3.17 -5.43 -11.25
C LEU A 37 3.32 -6.74 -12.06
N ASN A 38 4.44 -7.48 -11.95
CA ASN A 38 4.52 -8.82 -12.55
C ASN A 38 3.75 -9.88 -11.75
N PHE A 39 3.34 -9.56 -10.53
CA PHE A 39 2.60 -10.44 -9.63
C PHE A 39 1.15 -10.02 -9.43
N LEU A 40 0.83 -8.77 -9.77
CA LEU A 40 -0.53 -8.21 -9.67
C LEU A 40 -1.18 -8.22 -11.06
N PRO A 41 -2.37 -8.83 -11.24
CA PRO A 41 -3.08 -8.83 -12.52
C PRO A 41 -3.77 -7.49 -12.84
N ASP A 42 -3.27 -6.38 -12.29
CA ASP A 42 -3.91 -5.07 -12.41
C ASP A 42 -3.29 -4.22 -13.52
N THR A 43 -4.08 -3.93 -14.54
CA THR A 43 -3.70 -3.06 -15.67
C THR A 43 -3.70 -1.58 -15.30
N ASP A 44 -4.45 -1.20 -14.27
CA ASP A 44 -4.61 0.19 -13.84
C ASP A 44 -3.50 0.62 -12.89
N LYS A 45 -2.59 -0.30 -12.54
CA LYS A 45 -1.44 -0.07 -11.66
C LYS A 45 -1.86 0.55 -10.31
N ARG A 46 -2.96 0.07 -9.73
CA ARG A 46 -3.43 0.53 -8.43
C ARG A 46 -2.47 0.04 -7.37
N GLU A 47 -2.10 0.93 -6.47
CA GLU A 47 -1.19 0.64 -5.37
C GLU A 47 -1.82 1.15 -4.07
N ILE A 48 -1.39 0.54 -2.97
CA ILE A 48 -1.59 1.04 -1.61
C ILE A 48 -0.21 1.05 -0.98
N ASP A 49 0.20 2.19 -0.44
CA ASP A 49 1.57 2.39 0.03
C ASP A 49 1.96 1.41 1.14
N PHE A 50 1.07 1.21 2.12
CA PHE A 50 1.34 0.36 3.28
C PHE A 50 0.16 -0.48 3.72
N VAL A 51 0.45 -1.70 4.17
CA VAL A 51 -0.46 -2.52 4.95
C VAL A 51 0.25 -2.89 6.25
N VAL A 52 -0.33 -2.50 7.37
CA VAL A 52 0.18 -2.81 8.70
C VAL A 52 -0.41 -4.13 9.16
N LEU A 53 0.47 -5.05 9.56
CA LEU A 53 0.10 -6.35 10.10
C LEU A 53 0.26 -6.37 11.62
N LYS A 54 -0.64 -7.07 12.30
CA LYS A 54 -0.49 -7.46 13.70
C LYS A 54 -0.55 -8.98 13.77
N GLU A 55 0.52 -9.61 14.25
CA GLU A 55 0.62 -11.08 14.38
C GLU A 55 0.29 -11.80 13.06
N GLY A 56 0.79 -11.27 11.94
CA GLY A 56 0.56 -11.81 10.59
C GLY A 56 -0.82 -11.50 9.99
N SER A 57 -1.74 -10.91 10.75
CA SER A 57 -3.07 -10.53 10.27
C SER A 57 -3.12 -9.05 9.90
N PRO A 58 -3.80 -8.65 8.80
CA PRO A 58 -3.91 -7.26 8.41
C PRO A 58 -4.69 -6.45 9.46
N LEU A 59 -4.07 -5.41 9.99
CA LEU A 59 -4.67 -4.50 10.96
C LEU A 59 -5.28 -3.27 10.27
N PHE A 60 -4.57 -2.65 9.32
CA PHE A 60 -5.09 -1.57 8.48
C PHE A 60 -4.18 -1.31 7.28
N ALA A 61 -4.72 -0.62 6.27
CA ALA A 61 -3.98 -0.10 5.12
C ALA A 61 -3.85 1.43 5.19
N VAL A 62 -2.75 1.96 4.65
CA VAL A 62 -2.47 3.39 4.58
C VAL A 62 -2.05 3.76 3.17
N GLU A 63 -2.73 4.77 2.63
CA GLU A 63 -2.36 5.46 1.39
C GLU A 63 -1.89 6.88 1.74
N CYS A 64 -0.70 7.26 1.31
CA CYS A 64 -0.12 8.57 1.62
C CYS A 64 -0.32 9.53 0.45
N LYS A 65 -0.90 10.70 0.71
CA LYS A 65 -1.01 11.78 -0.28
C LYS A 65 -0.41 13.09 0.18
N ALA A 66 0.19 13.81 -0.77
CA ALA A 66 0.64 15.18 -0.53
C ALA A 66 -0.53 16.14 -0.22
N GLY A 67 -1.73 15.87 -0.74
CA GLY A 67 -2.94 16.67 -0.52
C GLY A 67 -4.11 15.84 0.02
N ASP A 68 -5.19 16.53 0.41
CA ASP A 68 -6.25 15.98 1.27
C ASP A 68 -7.67 16.02 0.66
N LYS A 69 -7.82 16.60 -0.54
CA LYS A 69 -9.16 16.90 -1.10
C LYS A 69 -9.95 15.69 -1.57
N ASN A 70 -9.29 14.69 -2.18
CA ASN A 70 -9.98 13.52 -2.76
C ASN A 70 -9.36 12.22 -2.25
N ILE A 71 -10.23 11.27 -1.90
CA ILE A 71 -9.85 9.89 -1.56
C ILE A 71 -9.35 9.19 -2.83
N ASP A 72 -8.24 8.44 -2.73
CA ASP A 72 -7.76 7.63 -3.84
C ASP A 72 -8.73 6.49 -4.21
N PRO A 73 -9.13 6.36 -5.48
CA PRO A 73 -9.98 5.25 -5.91
C PRO A 73 -9.38 3.86 -5.65
N SER A 74 -8.05 3.74 -5.62
CA SER A 74 -7.34 2.49 -5.34
C SER A 74 -7.71 1.93 -3.97
N ILE A 75 -7.95 2.80 -2.98
CA ILE A 75 -8.39 2.40 -1.64
C ILE A 75 -9.66 1.54 -1.70
N TYR A 76 -10.67 1.99 -2.46
CA TYR A 76 -11.93 1.25 -2.58
C TYR A 76 -11.74 -0.09 -3.31
N TYR A 77 -10.86 -0.13 -4.31
CA TYR A 77 -10.55 -1.37 -5.02
C TYR A 77 -10.00 -2.46 -4.09
N PHE A 78 -9.05 -2.09 -3.22
CA PHE A 78 -8.47 -3.03 -2.25
C PHE A 78 -9.41 -3.32 -1.08
N MET A 79 -10.23 -2.36 -0.66
CA MET A 79 -11.25 -2.57 0.36
C MET A 79 -12.25 -3.66 -0.05
N GLU A 80 -12.66 -3.70 -1.31
CA GLU A 80 -13.58 -4.73 -1.82
C GLU A 80 -12.94 -6.12 -1.98
N ARG A 81 -11.62 -6.21 -2.05
CA ARG A 81 -10.89 -7.43 -2.48
C ARG A 81 -9.98 -8.01 -1.41
N THR A 82 -9.90 -7.38 -0.24
CA THR A 82 -9.01 -7.81 0.83
C THR A 82 -9.76 -7.85 2.16
N PRO A 83 -9.37 -8.72 3.10
CA PRO A 83 -9.97 -8.78 4.43
C PRO A 83 -9.42 -7.68 5.38
N ILE A 84 -8.87 -6.57 4.84
CA ILE A 84 -8.27 -5.51 5.65
C ILE A 84 -9.39 -4.72 6.34
N PRO A 85 -9.38 -4.59 7.68
CA PRO A 85 -10.54 -4.09 8.40
C PRO A 85 -10.65 -2.56 8.41
N LYS A 86 -9.56 -1.82 8.14
CA LYS A 86 -9.57 -0.35 8.15
C LYS A 86 -8.61 0.24 7.12
N PHE A 87 -9.03 1.32 6.49
CA PHE A 87 -8.24 2.04 5.48
C PHE A 87 -8.08 3.51 5.87
N TYR A 88 -6.85 4.00 5.75
CA TYR A 88 -6.49 5.39 5.99
C TYR A 88 -5.96 6.03 4.71
N GLN A 89 -6.36 7.27 4.46
CA GLN A 89 -5.60 8.18 3.60
C GLN A 89 -4.93 9.23 4.47
N VAL A 90 -3.61 9.18 4.54
CA VAL A 90 -2.80 10.07 5.37
C VAL A 90 -2.23 11.21 4.53
N HIS A 91 -2.27 12.44 5.05
CA HIS A 91 -1.76 13.61 4.33
C HIS A 91 -1.07 14.65 5.22
N GLY A 92 -0.41 15.62 4.59
CA GLY A 92 0.27 16.74 5.26
C GLY A 92 -0.63 17.94 5.60
N GLY A 93 -1.88 17.98 5.10
CA GLY A 93 -2.86 19.03 5.41
C GLY A 93 -3.52 18.89 6.79
N ASN A 94 -4.66 19.58 6.98
CA ASN A 94 -5.37 19.64 8.27
C ASN A 94 -6.76 18.98 8.26
N LEU A 95 -7.23 18.52 7.09
CA LEU A 95 -8.53 17.84 7.01
C LEU A 95 -8.50 16.53 7.80
N ASP A 96 -9.57 16.29 8.55
CA ASP A 96 -9.74 15.08 9.35
C ASP A 96 -11.22 14.69 9.24
N TYR A 97 -11.51 13.61 8.51
CA TYR A 97 -12.88 13.15 8.29
C TYR A 97 -12.92 11.65 7.95
N GLU A 98 -14.11 11.07 8.02
CA GLU A 98 -14.36 9.72 7.54
C GLU A 98 -15.45 9.75 6.47
N LYS A 99 -15.23 9.02 5.38
CA LYS A 99 -16.20 8.89 4.29
C LYS A 99 -16.09 7.51 3.67
N ASN A 100 -17.22 6.83 3.48
CA ASN A 100 -17.28 5.50 2.84
C ASN A 100 -16.27 4.50 3.46
N ASN A 101 -16.19 4.47 4.80
CA ASN A 101 -15.25 3.61 5.56
C ASN A 101 -13.76 3.89 5.32
N VAL A 102 -13.41 5.05 4.76
CA VAL A 102 -12.04 5.54 4.64
C VAL A 102 -11.83 6.72 5.58
N ARG A 103 -10.84 6.61 6.46
CA ARG A 103 -10.43 7.69 7.36
C ARG A 103 -9.38 8.55 6.67
N VAL A 104 -9.71 9.80 6.37
CA VAL A 104 -8.79 10.79 5.83
C VAL A 104 -8.27 11.63 7.00
N ILE A 105 -6.95 11.63 7.24
CA ILE A 105 -6.39 12.13 8.48
C ILE A 105 -5.01 12.78 8.29
N PRO A 106 -4.68 13.87 9.01
CA PRO A 106 -3.34 14.44 8.99
C PRO A 106 -2.32 13.46 9.60
N VAL A 107 -1.10 13.42 9.06
CA VAL A 107 -0.03 12.53 9.54
C VAL A 107 0.24 12.66 11.04
N HIS A 108 0.21 13.87 11.59
CA HIS A 108 0.45 14.10 13.02
C HIS A 108 -0.65 13.50 13.91
N ARG A 109 -1.93 13.56 13.48
CA ARG A 109 -3.06 12.94 14.18
C ARG A 109 -3.02 11.43 14.04
N PHE A 110 -2.69 10.94 12.84
CA PHE A 110 -2.52 9.52 12.58
C PHE A 110 -1.48 8.89 13.51
N CYS A 111 -0.29 9.50 13.63
CA CYS A 111 0.74 9.03 14.56
C CYS A 111 0.26 9.06 16.01
N GLN A 112 -0.40 10.15 16.43
CA GLN A 112 -0.95 10.30 17.78
C GLN A 112 -1.98 9.21 18.12
N GLU A 113 -2.94 8.95 17.24
CA GLU A 113 -4.01 7.94 17.44
C GLU A 113 -3.43 6.52 17.52
N LEU A 114 -2.32 6.26 16.82
CA LEU A 114 -1.65 4.96 16.81
C LEU A 114 -0.57 4.81 17.89
N GLY A 115 -0.31 5.85 18.69
CA GLY A 115 0.78 5.85 19.67
C GLY A 115 2.17 5.69 19.03
N LEU A 116 2.33 6.18 17.80
CA LEU A 116 3.60 6.19 17.09
C LEU A 116 4.45 7.40 17.51
N PRO A 117 5.79 7.27 17.52
CA PRO A 117 6.70 8.35 17.90
C PRO A 117 6.62 9.57 16.98
#